data_AF-A0A7J8EZH0-F1
#
_entry.id   AF-A0A7J8EZH0-F1
#
_cell.length_a   1.000
_cell.length_b   1.000
_cell.length_c   1.000
_cell.angle_alpha   90.00
_cell.angle_beta   90.00
_cell.angle_gamma   90.00
#
_symmetry.space_group_name_H-M   'P 1'
#
loop_
_entity.id
_entity.type
_entity.pdbx_description
1 polymer ?
#
loop_
_entity_poly.entity_id
_entity_poly.type
_entity_poly.pdbx_seq_one_letter_code
_entity_poly.pdbx_strand_id
1 'polypeptide(L)'
;MVGLMDLLGARLYFASKVLTPYCYTIDVEIKLDGEGFVLPLTADEDVHRRIALCIDGPKRFCLNSKHLLGKEATKQRHLCLLGYQVVQIPYYEIETLTRLELVEYLQRKLFSQNAGVCW
;
A
#
# COMPACT_ATOMS: atom_id res chain seq x y z
N MET A 1 -9.13 2.44 -5.92
CA MET A 1 -9.94 3.08 -4.86
C MET A 1 -11.17 2.26 -4.53
N VAL A 2 -12.03 1.93 -5.51
CA VAL A 2 -13.25 1.11 -5.30
C VAL A 2 -12.92 -0.23 -4.62
N GLY A 3 -11.94 -1.00 -5.11
CA GLY A 3 -11.57 -2.29 -4.49
C GLY A 3 -11.09 -2.20 -3.04
N LEU A 4 -10.48 -1.09 -2.61
CA LEU A 4 -10.11 -0.88 -1.19
C LEU A 4 -11.33 -0.55 -0.34
N MET A 5 -12.30 0.20 -0.87
CA MET A 5 -13.56 0.44 -0.17
C MET A 5 -14.36 -0.84 -0.01
N ASP A 6 -14.34 -1.72 -1.02
CA ASP A 6 -15.01 -3.03 -0.95
C ASP A 6 -14.33 -3.96 0.06
N LEU A 7 -13.00 -3.92 0.16
CA LEU A 7 -12.24 -4.72 1.12
C LEU A 7 -12.41 -4.22 2.57
N LEU A 8 -12.27 -2.92 2.79
CA LEU A 8 -12.25 -2.31 4.12
C LEU A 8 -13.64 -1.86 4.59
N GLY A 9 -14.65 -1.95 3.74
CA GLY A 9 -16.04 -1.54 4.01
C GLY A 9 -16.29 -0.03 3.95
N ALA A 10 -15.30 0.81 4.21
CA ALA A 10 -15.48 2.26 4.22
C ALA A 10 -14.23 3.06 3.82
N ARG A 11 -14.44 4.28 3.32
CA ARG A 11 -13.38 5.22 2.93
C ARG A 11 -12.56 5.73 4.12
N LEU A 12 -13.13 5.68 5.33
CA LEU A 12 -12.50 6.21 6.55
C LEU A 12 -11.29 5.40 7.03
N TYR A 13 -11.07 4.19 6.53
CA TYR A 13 -10.01 3.28 6.98
C TYR A 13 -8.66 3.48 6.29
N PHE A 14 -8.57 4.38 5.32
CA PHE A 14 -7.33 4.63 4.60
C PHE A 14 -7.23 6.09 4.19
N ALA A 15 -6.02 6.63 4.09
CA ALA A 15 -5.78 7.91 3.45
C ALA A 15 -5.29 7.72 2.03
N SER A 16 -5.44 8.73 1.19
CA SER A 16 -4.93 8.71 -0.20
C SER A 16 -4.09 9.93 -0.45
N LYS A 17 -3.05 9.77 -1.28
CA LYS A 17 -2.12 10.86 -1.64
C LYS A 17 -1.54 11.56 -0.41
N VAL A 18 -1.09 10.76 0.56
CA VAL A 18 -0.51 11.26 1.82
C VAL A 18 0.88 11.80 1.53
N LEU A 19 1.13 13.06 1.88
CA LEU A 19 2.44 13.66 1.80
C LEU A 19 3.19 13.39 3.11
N THR A 20 4.29 12.65 3.02
CA THR A 20 5.20 12.46 4.15
C THR A 20 6.02 13.73 4.39
N PRO A 21 6.55 13.96 5.61
CA PRO A 21 7.45 15.07 5.91
C PRO A 21 8.71 15.09 5.01
N TYR A 22 9.06 13.95 4.41
CA TYR A 22 10.23 13.77 3.54
C TYR A 22 9.87 13.88 2.05
N CYS A 23 8.79 14.57 1.72
CA CYS A 23 8.34 14.89 0.37
C CYS A 23 8.00 13.68 -0.52
N TYR A 24 7.85 12.48 0.04
CA TYR A 24 7.22 11.37 -0.68
C TYR A 24 5.71 11.45 -0.58
N THR A 25 5.04 11.27 -1.71
CA THR A 25 3.59 11.05 -1.76
C THR A 25 3.27 9.56 -1.77
N ILE A 26 2.66 9.06 -0.71
CA ILE A 26 2.13 7.69 -0.62
C ILE A 26 0.78 7.63 -1.34
N ASP A 27 0.54 6.62 -2.17
CA ASP A 27 -0.74 6.54 -2.89
C ASP A 27 -1.89 6.23 -1.94
N VAL A 28 -1.72 5.24 -1.05
CA VAL A 28 -2.64 4.93 0.05
C VAL A 28 -1.87 4.60 1.33
N GLU A 29 -2.28 5.19 2.45
CA GLU A 29 -1.80 4.85 3.80
C GLU A 29 -2.91 4.13 4.58
N ILE A 30 -2.59 3.02 5.25
CA ILE A 30 -3.51 2.28 6.11
C ILE A 30 -2.85 2.15 7.50
N LYS A 31 -3.59 2.52 8.55
CA LYS A 31 -3.15 2.38 9.94
C LYS A 31 -3.59 1.02 10.49
N LEU A 32 -2.72 0.33 11.20
CA LEU A 32 -3.01 -0.93 11.88
C LEU A 32 -2.68 -0.83 13.37
N ASP A 33 -3.47 -1.52 14.19
CA ASP A 33 -3.19 -1.70 15.61
C ASP A 33 -2.14 -2.81 15.86
N GLY A 34 -1.89 -3.12 17.13
CA GLY A 34 -0.95 -4.17 17.55
C GLY A 34 -1.39 -5.59 17.19
N GLU A 35 -2.69 -5.81 17.00
CA GLU A 35 -3.27 -7.10 16.63
C GLU A 35 -3.39 -7.27 15.10
N GLY A 36 -3.19 -6.19 14.34
CA GLY A 36 -3.24 -6.16 12.88
C GLY A 36 -4.60 -5.76 12.32
N PHE A 37 -5.52 -5.25 13.14
CA PHE A 37 -6.79 -4.70 12.69
C PHE A 37 -6.61 -3.29 12.12
N VAL A 38 -7.46 -2.94 11.16
CA VAL A 38 -7.41 -1.65 10.48
C VAL A 38 -8.05 -0.57 11.33
N LEU A 39 -7.31 0.50 11.56
CA LEU A 39 -7.75 1.65 12.33
C LEU A 39 -8.36 2.74 11.42
N PRO A 40 -9.36 3.50 11.93
CA PRO A 40 -9.83 4.71 11.26
C PRO A 40 -8.70 5.72 11.03
N LEU A 41 -8.83 6.53 9.98
CA LEU A 41 -7.86 7.56 9.63
C LEU A 41 -7.60 8.54 10.79
N THR A 42 -8.64 8.84 11.57
CA THR A 42 -8.61 9.77 12.70
C THR A 42 -7.99 9.18 13.97
N ALA A 43 -7.68 7.87 13.99
CA ALA A 43 -7.04 7.25 15.14
C ALA A 43 -5.56 7.64 15.17
N ASP A 44 -5.15 8.35 16.21
CA ASP A 44 -3.74 8.69 16.46
C ASP A 44 -3.15 7.92 17.65
N GLU A 45 -4.02 7.32 18.47
CA GLU A 45 -3.66 6.36 19.52
C GLU A 45 -3.67 4.93 18.96
N ASP A 46 -2.93 4.03 19.61
CA ASP A 46 -2.83 2.58 19.27
C ASP A 46 -2.33 2.23 17.87
N VAL A 47 -1.89 3.22 17.07
CA VAL A 47 -1.28 2.96 15.76
C VAL A 47 0.08 2.30 15.93
N HIS A 48 0.13 1.01 15.64
CA HIS A 48 1.34 0.20 15.82
C HIS A 48 2.12 0.04 14.51
N ARG A 49 1.42 -0.05 13.38
CA ARG A 49 2.03 -0.18 12.05
C ARG A 49 1.30 0.69 11.03
N ARG A 50 2.05 1.15 10.01
CA ARG A 50 1.49 1.87 8.87
C ARG A 50 1.85 1.17 7.58
N ILE A 51 0.85 0.79 6.79
CA ILE A 51 1.06 0.25 5.44
C ILE A 51 1.10 1.42 4.45
N ALA A 52 2.17 1.47 3.65
CA ALA A 52 2.26 2.34 2.50
C ALA A 52 2.01 1.53 1.22
N LEU A 53 0.81 1.65 0.67
CA LEU A 53 0.44 1.00 -0.58
C LEU A 53 0.94 1.82 -1.77
N CYS A 54 1.85 1.25 -2.55
CA CYS A 54 2.35 1.85 -3.77
C CYS A 54 1.60 1.27 -4.97
N ILE A 55 0.70 2.06 -5.56
CA ILE A 55 -0.08 1.65 -6.75
C ILE A 55 0.71 2.06 -7.99
N ASP A 56 1.45 1.11 -8.55
CA ASP A 56 2.43 1.39 -9.57
C ASP A 56 1.86 1.21 -10.97
N GLY A 57 1.51 2.35 -11.59
CA GLY A 57 1.08 2.41 -12.99
C GLY A 57 2.24 2.13 -13.98
N PRO A 58 1.95 1.93 -15.28
CA PRO A 58 2.96 1.62 -16.29
C PRO A 58 4.13 2.61 -16.35
N LYS A 59 3.85 3.91 -16.10
CA LYS A 59 4.86 4.99 -16.10
C LYS A 59 5.87 4.91 -14.95
N ARG A 60 5.68 4.00 -13.99
CA ARG A 60 6.59 3.76 -12.85
C ARG A 60 7.59 2.63 -13.11
N PHE A 61 7.49 1.98 -14.26
CA PHE A 61 8.37 0.89 -14.67
C PHE A 61 9.30 1.33 -15.81
N CYS A 62 10.41 0.62 -15.95
CA CYS A 62 11.28 0.71 -17.12
C CYS A 62 10.53 0.23 -18.37
N LEU A 63 10.87 0.81 -19.53
CA LEU A 63 10.26 0.44 -20.80
C LEU A 63 10.39 -1.07 -21.05
N ASN A 64 9.27 -1.71 -21.40
CA ASN A 64 9.19 -3.15 -21.69
C ASN A 64 9.73 -4.06 -20.58
N SER A 65 9.65 -3.62 -19.32
CA SER A 65 10.17 -4.35 -18.17
C SER A 65 9.24 -4.25 -16.97
N LYS A 66 9.35 -5.22 -16.07
CA LYS A 66 8.68 -5.20 -14.75
C LYS A 66 9.58 -4.60 -13.65
N HIS A 67 10.74 -4.05 -14.01
CA HIS A 67 11.59 -3.32 -13.07
C HIS A 67 11.06 -1.91 -12.83
N LEU A 68 10.94 -1.52 -11.56
CA LEU A 68 10.62 -0.15 -11.18
C LEU A 68 11.71 0.82 -11.62
N LEU A 69 11.30 2.05 -11.95
CA LEU A 69 12.23 3.15 -12.11
C LEU A 69 12.99 3.40 -10.79
N GLY A 70 14.26 3.79 -10.89
CA GLY A 70 15.12 3.99 -9.72
C GLY A 70 14.52 4.95 -8.68
N LYS A 71 13.80 5.99 -9.13
CA LYS A 71 13.08 6.92 -8.23
C LYS A 71 11.98 6.24 -7.40
N GLU A 72 11.28 5.27 -7.97
CA GLU A 72 10.18 4.55 -7.30
C GLU A 72 10.75 3.49 -6.36
N ALA A 73 11.78 2.76 -6.78
CA ALA A 73 12.51 1.84 -5.92
C ALA A 73 13.15 2.57 -4.71
N THR A 74 13.73 3.75 -4.94
CA THR A 74 14.30 4.60 -3.87
C THR A 74 13.22 5.08 -2.90
N LYS A 75 12.07 5.54 -3.42
CA LYS A 75 10.92 5.89 -2.60
C LYS A 75 10.47 4.74 -1.71
N GLN A 76 10.31 3.54 -2.26
CA GLN A 76 9.92 2.36 -1.48
C GLN A 76 10.95 2.04 -0.39
N ARG A 77 12.24 2.05 -0.72
CA ARG A 77 13.33 1.86 0.27
C ARG A 77 13.24 2.89 1.40
N HIS A 78 13.05 4.16 1.08
CA HIS A 78 12.96 5.21 2.08
C HIS A 78 11.70 5.09 2.95
N LEU A 79 10.56 4.72 2.37
CA LEU A 79 9.35 4.44 3.15
C LEU A 79 9.57 3.29 4.14
N CYS A 80 10.24 2.21 3.74
CA CYS A 80 10.63 1.14 4.67
C CYS A 80 11.49 1.66 5.83
N LEU A 81 12.49 2.50 5.55
CA LEU A 81 13.35 3.11 6.59
C LEU A 81 12.58 4.03 7.54
N LEU A 82 11.48 4.64 7.07
CA LEU A 82 10.58 5.45 7.89
C LEU A 82 9.62 4.62 8.75
N GLY A 83 9.73 3.29 8.73
CA GLY A 83 8.88 2.38 9.49
C GLY A 83 7.56 2.02 8.81
N TYR A 84 7.39 2.37 7.53
CA TYR A 84 6.25 1.89 6.76
C TYR A 84 6.44 0.44 6.32
N GLN A 85 5.39 -0.35 6.42
CA GLN A 85 5.26 -1.59 5.68
C GLN A 85 4.87 -1.27 4.23
N VAL A 86 5.84 -1.30 3.32
CA VAL A 86 5.57 -0.99 1.91
C VAL A 86 4.95 -2.21 1.23
N VAL A 87 3.78 -2.01 0.62
CA VAL A 87 3.10 -3.02 -0.19
C VAL A 87 2.97 -2.50 -1.61
N GLN A 88 3.55 -3.22 -2.56
CA GLN A 88 3.49 -2.87 -3.98
C GLN A 88 2.27 -3.50 -4.66
N ILE A 89 1.56 -2.70 -5.46
CA ILE A 89 0.53 -3.15 -6.40
C ILE A 89 0.94 -2.76 -7.82
N PRO A 90 1.55 -3.67 -8.59
CA PRO A 90 1.90 -3.41 -9.99
C PRO A 90 0.65 -3.40 -10.89
N TYR A 91 0.62 -2.49 -11.86
CA TYR A 91 -0.50 -2.36 -12.81
C TYR A 91 -0.85 -3.68 -13.52
N TYR A 92 0.16 -4.43 -13.94
CA TYR A 92 -0.01 -5.67 -14.70
C TYR A 92 -0.59 -6.82 -13.85
N GLU A 93 -0.62 -6.70 -12.51
CA GLU A 93 -1.29 -7.68 -11.64
C GLU A 93 -2.78 -7.40 -11.49
N ILE A 94 -3.24 -6.17 -11.74
CA ILE A 94 -4.61 -5.74 -11.46
C ILE A 94 -5.43 -5.41 -12.71
N GLU A 95 -4.79 -5.14 -13.85
CA GLU A 95 -5.48 -4.71 -15.09
C GLU A 95 -6.48 -5.74 -15.62
N THR A 96 -6.22 -7.04 -15.39
CA THR A 96 -7.07 -8.13 -15.87
C THR A 96 -8.06 -8.65 -14.84
N LEU A 97 -8.02 -8.12 -13.60
CA LEU A 97 -8.84 -8.63 -12.51
C LEU A 97 -10.25 -8.05 -12.55
N THR A 98 -11.24 -8.91 -12.29
CA THR A 98 -12.59 -8.47 -11.94
C THR A 98 -12.61 -7.78 -10.58
N ARG A 99 -13.72 -7.12 -10.25
CA ARG A 99 -13.88 -6.44 -8.96
C ARG A 99 -13.76 -7.40 -7.77
N LEU A 100 -14.30 -8.62 -7.89
CA LEU A 100 -14.21 -9.64 -6.84
C LEU A 100 -12.77 -10.13 -6.67
N GLU A 101 -12.11 -10.49 -7.77
CA GLU A 101 -10.71 -10.94 -7.77
C GLU A 101 -9.76 -9.84 -7.27
N LEU A 102 -10.07 -8.57 -7.54
CA LEU A 102 -9.31 -7.44 -7.00
C LEU A 102 -9.39 -7.39 -5.46
N VAL A 103 -10.56 -7.62 -4.89
CA VAL A 103 -10.73 -7.64 -3.42
C VAL A 103 -9.93 -8.80 -2.81
N GLU A 104 -10.03 -9.99 -3.38
CA GLU A 104 -9.27 -11.17 -2.93
C GLU A 104 -7.76 -10.95 -3.07
N TYR A 105 -7.33 -10.36 -4.19
CA TYR A 105 -5.94 -9.99 -4.42
C TYR A 105 -5.43 -9.00 -3.36
N LEU A 106 -6.20 -7.94 -3.08
CA LEU A 106 -5.85 -6.93 -2.08
C LEU A 106 -5.80 -7.53 -0.67
N GLN A 107 -6.77 -8.37 -0.32
CA GLN A 107 -6.82 -9.06 0.96
C GLN A 107 -5.56 -9.91 1.16
N ARG A 108 -5.17 -10.68 0.14
CA ARG A 108 -3.95 -11.49 0.16
C ARG A 108 -2.69 -10.62 0.25
N LYS A 109 -2.58 -9.55 -0.55
CA LYS A 109 -1.40 -8.66 -0.54
C LYS A 109 -1.22 -7.91 0.77
N LEU A 110 -2.31 -7.50 1.43
CA LEU A 110 -2.26 -6.69 2.65
C LEU A 110 -2.16 -7.53 3.93
N PHE A 111 -2.82 -8.69 3.97
CA PHE A 111 -3.03 -9.44 5.21
C PHE A 111 -2.51 -10.90 5.18
N SER A 112 -1.84 -11.36 4.11
CA SER A 112 -1.22 -12.69 4.15
C SER A 112 -0.16 -12.78 5.26
N GLN A 113 -0.34 -13.78 6.13
CA GLN A 113 0.49 -14.12 7.29
C GLN A 113 1.94 -14.43 6.88
N ASN A 114 2.74 -13.38 6.70
CA ASN A 114 4.20 -13.29 6.84
C ASN A 114 4.70 -12.04 6.11
N ALA A 115 4.50 -10.86 6.69
CA ALA A 115 5.38 -9.74 6.42
C ALA A 115 6.66 -9.94 7.25
N GLY A 116 7.38 -11.02 6.94
CA GLY A 116 8.74 -11.21 7.41
C GLY A 116 9.58 -10.05 6.89
N VAL A 117 10.11 -9.27 7.84
CA VAL A 117 11.29 -8.41 7.78
C VAL A 117 11.71 -8.00 6.36
N CYS A 118 11.48 -6.72 6.03
CA CYS A 118 12.15 -6.09 4.90
C CYS A 118 13.65 -5.97 5.25
N TRP A 119 14.52 -6.72 4.55
CA TRP A 119 15.98 -6.59 4.64
C TRP A 119 16.49 -5.39 3.83
#